data_AF-A0A944W628-F1
#
_entry.id   AF-A0A944W628-F1
#
_cell.length_a   1.000
_cell.length_b   1.000
_cell.length_c   1.000
_cell.angle_alpha   90.00
_cell.angle_beta   90.00
_cell.angle_gamma   90.00
#
_symmetry.space_group_name_H-M   'P 1'
#
loop_
_entity.id
_entity.type
_entity.pdbx_description
1 polymer ?
#
loop_
_entity_poly.entity_id
_entity_poly.type
_entity_poly.pdbx_seq_one_letter_code
_entity_poly.pdbx_strand_id
1 'polypeptide(L)'
;MDSAIQTSASFWVIIFGYFAVVLGFGSFFARYNKTTQDFFFSGRRFSWWLITMSIVATGVGSHSFLKYSAKAYEHGFSSTMTYMNDWFFMPLFLFGWLPIVY
;
A
#
# COMPACT_ATOMS: atom_id res chain seq x y z
N MET A 1 -1.84 -5.54 -34.15
CA MET A 1 -2.21 -4.36 -33.34
C MET A 1 -1.01 -4.08 -32.44
N ASP A 2 -0.05 -3.32 -32.95
CA ASP A 2 1.11 -2.90 -32.15
C ASP A 2 0.67 -1.74 -31.27
N SER A 3 0.09 -2.05 -30.11
CA SER A 3 -0.10 -1.08 -29.04
C SER A 3 1.26 -0.83 -28.37
N ALA A 4 2.21 -0.28 -29.12
CA ALA A 4 3.43 0.26 -28.55
C ALA A 4 3.01 1.44 -27.67
N ILE A 5 3.09 1.25 -26.34
CA ILE A 5 2.87 2.33 -25.39
C ILE A 5 3.81 3.47 -25.79
N GLN A 6 3.27 4.65 -26.12
CA GLN A 6 4.09 5.83 -26.36
C GLN A 6 4.82 6.17 -25.06
N THR A 7 6.07 5.73 -24.96
CA THR A 7 6.92 6.02 -23.81
C THR A 7 7.71 7.29 -24.09
N SER A 8 7.55 8.29 -23.22
CA SER A 8 8.36 9.51 -23.24
C SER A 8 9.65 9.28 -22.43
N ALA A 9 10.70 10.08 -22.68
CA ALA A 9 11.92 10.01 -21.88
C ALA A 9 11.64 10.23 -20.37
N SER A 10 10.69 11.11 -20.05
CA SER A 10 10.22 11.34 -18.68
C SER A 10 9.62 10.11 -18.02
N PHE A 11 8.94 9.24 -18.77
CA PHE A 11 8.36 8.00 -18.24
C PHE A 11 9.44 7.09 -17.65
N TRP A 12 10.54 6.89 -18.39
CA TRP A 12 11.66 6.07 -17.93
C TRP A 12 12.37 6.68 -16.73
N VAL A 13 12.56 8.01 -16.73
CA VAL A 13 13.16 8.71 -15.58
C VAL A 13 12.33 8.51 -14.31
N ILE A 14 11.01 8.62 -14.38
CA ILE A 14 10.12 8.42 -13.23
C ILE A 14 10.22 6.98 -12.72
N ILE A 15 10.21 5.99 -13.62
CA ILE A 15 10.31 4.57 -13.26
C ILE A 15 11.64 4.28 -12.56
N PHE A 16 12.76 4.62 -13.20
CA PHE A 16 14.08 4.35 -12.62
C PHE A 16 14.29 5.14 -11.32
N GLY A 17 13.81 6.39 -11.26
CA GLY A 17 13.83 7.19 -10.04
C GLY A 17 13.05 6.54 -8.89
N TYR A 18 11.84 6.06 -9.16
CA TYR A 18 11.02 5.35 -8.18
C TYR A 18 11.73 4.11 -7.64
N PHE A 19 12.25 3.25 -8.51
CA PHE A 19 12.99 2.04 -8.09
C PHE A 19 14.26 2.38 -7.30
N ALA A 20 15.01 3.41 -7.73
CA ALA A 20 16.20 3.84 -7.02
C ALA A 20 15.88 4.33 -5.59
N VAL A 21 14.80 5.10 -5.42
CA VAL A 21 14.36 5.56 -4.09
C VAL A 21 13.93 4.39 -3.22
N VAL A 22 13.09 3.48 -3.74
CA VAL A 22 12.58 2.33 -2.97
C VAL A 22 13.72 1.39 -2.55
N LEU A 23 14.61 1.04 -3.47
CA LEU A 23 15.77 0.19 -3.19
C LEU A 23 16.79 0.88 -2.27
N GLY A 24 17.01 2.19 -2.46
CA GLY A 24 17.88 2.99 -1.62
C GLY A 24 17.37 3.05 -0.18
N PHE A 25 16.08 3.31 0.01
CA PHE A 25 15.46 3.36 1.33
C PHE A 25 15.49 1.98 2.01
N GLY A 26 15.16 0.91 1.29
CA GLY A 26 15.23 -0.46 1.80
C GLY A 26 16.65 -0.86 2.21
N SER A 27 17.65 -0.56 1.38
CA SER A 27 19.07 -0.87 1.66
C SER A 27 19.61 -0.07 2.84
N PHE A 28 19.21 1.21 2.96
CA PHE A 28 19.58 2.04 4.11
C PHE A 28 19.00 1.50 5.41
N PHE A 29 17.74 1.05 5.42
CA PHE A 29 17.12 0.48 6.61
C PHE A 29 17.63 -0.92 6.96
N ALA A 30 18.04 -1.71 5.97
CA ALA A 30 18.60 -3.04 6.18
C ALA A 30 19.82 -3.05 7.11
N ARG A 31 20.62 -1.97 7.11
CA ARG A 31 21.82 -1.84 7.97
C ARG A 31 21.50 -1.79 9.48
N TYR A 32 20.26 -1.49 9.85
CA TYR A 32 19.82 -1.40 11.24
C TYR A 32 19.27 -2.73 11.79
N ASN A 33 19.07 -3.73 10.94
CA ASN A 33 18.54 -5.03 11.32
C ASN A 33 19.68 -5.99 11.66
N LYS A 34 20.07 -6.05 12.95
CA LYS A 34 21.18 -6.90 13.42
C LYS A 34 20.73 -8.20 14.07
N THR A 35 19.47 -8.28 14.52
CA THR A 35 18.93 -9.44 15.26
C THR A 35 17.61 -9.91 14.66
N THR A 36 17.25 -11.17 14.89
CA THR A 36 15.97 -11.75 14.45
C THR A 36 14.77 -11.02 15.07
N GLN A 37 14.91 -10.54 16.31
CA GLN A 37 13.89 -9.72 16.98
C GLN A 37 13.70 -8.37 16.28
N ASP A 38 14.78 -7.73 15.82
CA ASP A 38 14.70 -6.49 15.05
C ASP A 38 14.06 -6.71 13.67
N PHE A 39 14.27 -7.87 13.03
CA PHE A 39 13.66 -8.17 11.74
C PHE A 39 12.15 -8.42 11.83
N PHE A 40 11.70 -9.25 12.78
CA PHE A 40 10.27 -9.62 12.89
C PHE A 40 9.43 -8.61 13.66
N PHE A 41 9.95 -8.03 14.74
CA PHE A 41 9.20 -7.10 15.60
C PHE A 41 9.59 -5.64 15.37
N SER A 42 10.49 -5.35 14.42
CA SER A 42 11.05 -4.00 14.22
C SER A 42 11.59 -3.38 15.52
N GLY A 43 12.04 -4.23 16.44
CA GLY A 43 12.50 -3.84 17.78
C GLY A 43 11.46 -3.10 18.63
N ARG A 44 10.15 -3.23 18.32
CA ARG A 44 9.04 -2.51 18.99
C ARG A 44 9.17 -0.99 18.98
N ARG A 45 9.85 -0.44 17.96
CA ARG A 45 10.22 0.99 17.87
C ARG A 45 9.16 1.83 17.15
N PHE A 46 8.24 1.18 16.43
CA PHE A 46 7.19 1.86 15.65
C PHE A 46 5.95 2.11 16.48
N SER A 47 5.36 3.30 16.32
CA SER A 47 4.07 3.63 16.89
C SER A 47 2.95 2.80 16.25
N TRP A 48 1.90 2.50 17.02
CA TRP A 48 0.79 1.65 16.57
C TRP A 48 0.13 2.16 15.27
N TRP A 49 -0.01 3.48 15.12
CA TRP A 49 -0.60 4.10 13.92
C TRP A 49 0.21 3.85 12.64
N LEU A 50 1.55 3.79 12.74
CA LEU A 50 2.43 3.49 11.59
C LEU A 50 2.24 2.04 11.13
N ILE A 51 2.08 1.13 12.08
CA ILE A 51 1.84 -0.28 11.82
C ILE A 51 0.49 -0.44 11.10
N THR A 52 -0.55 0.23 11.59
CA THR A 52 -1.88 0.24 10.95
C THR A 52 -1.82 0.76 9.51
N MET A 53 -1.12 1.88 9.27
CA MET A 53 -0.97 2.42 7.91
C MET A 53 -0.21 1.46 6.98
N SER A 54 0.81 0.77 7.49
CA SER A 54 1.56 -0.24 6.71
C SER A 54 0.68 -1.43 6.33
N ILE A 55 -0.19 -1.90 7.23
CA ILE A 55 -1.11 -3.00 6.95
C ILE A 55 -2.13 -2.57 5.89
N VAL A 56 -2.69 -1.36 6.00
CA VAL A 56 -3.61 -0.79 5.00
C VAL A 56 -2.93 -0.68 3.64
N ALA A 57 -1.71 -0.15 3.59
CA ALA A 57 -0.92 -0.04 2.37
C ALA A 57 -0.62 -1.41 1.74
N THR A 58 -0.43 -2.45 2.55
CA THR A 58 -0.23 -3.83 2.07
C THR A 58 -1.50 -4.43 1.46
N GLY A 59 -2.67 -4.07 2.00
CA GLY A 59 -3.97 -4.52 1.48
C GLY A 59 -4.39 -3.84 0.18
N VAL A 60 -3.94 -2.60 -0.06
CA VAL A 60 -4.25 -1.84 -1.28
C VAL A 60 -3.15 -2.04 -2.32
N GLY A 61 -3.33 -3.04 -3.18
CA GLY A 61 -2.42 -3.35 -4.29
C GLY A 61 -2.89 -2.82 -5.66
N SER A 62 -2.06 -3.00 -6.68
CA SER A 62 -2.37 -2.69 -8.09
C SER A 62 -3.67 -3.33 -8.58
N HIS A 63 -3.96 -4.54 -8.10
CA HIS A 63 -5.20 -5.26 -8.39
C HIS A 63 -6.44 -4.48 -7.93
N SER A 64 -6.38 -3.92 -6.71
CA SER A 64 -7.48 -3.14 -6.13
C SER A 64 -7.75 -1.89 -6.97
N PHE A 65 -6.72 -1.17 -7.39
CA PHE A 65 -6.85 0.00 -8.27
C PHE A 65 -7.57 -0.32 -9.59
N LEU A 66 -7.21 -1.42 -10.25
CA LEU A 66 -7.86 -1.85 -11.49
C LEU A 66 -9.32 -2.29 -11.24
N LYS A 67 -9.55 -3.09 -10.20
CA LYS A 67 -10.88 -3.60 -9.81
C LYS A 67 -11.87 -2.47 -9.57
N TYR A 68 -11.50 -1.48 -8.75
CA TYR A 68 -12.39 -0.36 -8.44
C TYR A 68 -12.61 0.56 -9.63
N SER A 69 -11.57 0.83 -10.43
CA SER A 69 -11.71 1.67 -11.63
C SER A 69 -12.64 1.04 -12.66
N ALA A 70 -12.54 -0.28 -12.87
CA ALA A 70 -13.44 -1.02 -13.75
C ALA A 70 -14.89 -1.00 -13.24
N LYS A 71 -15.09 -1.23 -11.93
CA LYS A 71 -16.43 -1.21 -11.32
C LYS A 71 -17.06 0.18 -11.29
N ALA A 72 -16.26 1.23 -11.13
CA ALA A 72 -16.70 2.61 -11.24
C ALA A 72 -17.15 2.94 -12.67
N TYR A 73 -16.46 2.40 -13.69
CA TYR A 73 -16.86 2.55 -15.09
C TYR A 73 -18.19 1.85 -15.39
N GLU A 74 -18.44 0.66 -14.82
CA GLU A 74 -19.67 -0.12 -15.06
C GLU A 74 -20.90 0.40 -14.30
N HIS A 75 -20.73 0.88 -13.07
CA HIS A 75 -21.87 1.15 -12.16
C HIS A 75 -21.89 2.58 -11.58
N GLY A 76 -21.00 3.48 -12.03
CA GLY A 76 -20.93 4.86 -11.55
C GLY A 76 -20.70 4.95 -10.03
N PHE A 77 -21.20 6.00 -9.37
CA PHE A 77 -21.07 6.19 -7.91
C PHE A 77 -21.75 5.11 -7.06
N SER A 78 -22.68 4.32 -7.63
CA SER A 78 -23.32 3.20 -6.93
C SER A 78 -22.36 2.03 -6.66
N SER A 79 -21.18 2.02 -7.30
CA SER A 79 -20.12 1.03 -7.08
C SER A 79 -19.42 1.18 -5.72
N THR A 80 -19.68 2.27 -4.98
CA THR A 80 -19.16 2.49 -3.61
C THR A 80 -19.60 1.39 -2.62
N MET A 81 -20.65 0.64 -2.95
CA MET A 81 -21.08 -0.52 -2.14
C MET A 81 -20.11 -1.71 -2.24
N THR A 82 -19.28 -1.77 -3.29
CA THR A 82 -18.24 -2.81 -3.45
C THR A 82 -17.15 -2.71 -2.39
N TYR A 83 -16.93 -1.52 -1.81
CA TYR A 83 -15.97 -1.31 -0.72
C TYR A 83 -16.40 -2.06 0.57
N MET A 84 -17.69 -2.38 0.72
CA MET A 84 -18.17 -3.17 1.86
C MET A 84 -17.73 -4.64 1.82
N ASN A 85 -17.29 -5.15 0.66
CA ASN A 85 -16.82 -6.52 0.49
C ASN A 85 -15.33 -6.70 0.84
N ASP A 86 -14.55 -5.62 0.93
CA ASP A 86 -13.18 -5.71 1.42
C ASP A 86 -13.19 -5.77 2.96
N TRP A 87 -13.85 -6.80 3.49
CA TRP A 87 -14.08 -7.08 4.91
C TRP A 87 -12.79 -7.13 5.73
N PHE A 88 -11.62 -7.12 5.10
CA PHE A 88 -10.31 -6.98 5.76
C PHE A 88 -10.02 -5.57 6.26
N PHE A 89 -10.59 -4.53 5.64
CA PHE A 89 -10.46 -3.15 6.12
C PHE A 89 -11.40 -2.83 7.28
N MET A 90 -12.54 -3.53 7.38
CA MET A 90 -13.52 -3.37 8.48
C MET A 90 -12.92 -3.64 9.87
N PRO A 91 -12.17 -4.72 10.12
CA PRO A 91 -11.44 -4.94 11.35
C PRO A 91 -10.37 -3.87 11.62
N LEU A 92 -9.65 -3.39 10.60
CA LEU A 92 -8.67 -2.30 10.79
C LEU A 92 -9.33 -0.98 11.20
N PHE A 93 -10.51 -0.67 10.63
CA PHE A 93 -11.31 0.49 11.01
C PHE A 93 -11.93 0.33 12.40
N LEU A 94 -12.43 -0.85 12.74
CA LEU A 94 -13.09 -1.12 14.04
C LEU A 94 -12.08 -1.26 15.19
N PHE A 95 -11.02 -2.06 15.03
CA PHE A 95 -10.00 -2.30 16.06
C PHE A 95 -8.90 -1.23 16.09
N GLY A 96 -8.73 -0.45 15.03
CA GLY A 96 -7.81 0.69 15.02
C GLY A 96 -8.44 2.01 15.48
N TRP A 97 -9.78 2.14 15.52
CA TRP A 97 -10.46 3.40 15.87
C TRP A 97 -11.20 3.34 17.22
N LEU A 98 -11.88 2.24 17.56
CA LEU A 98 -12.63 2.13 18.83
C LEU A 98 -11.75 2.01 20.09
N PRO A 99 -10.56 1.36 20.08
CA PRO A 99 -9.71 1.23 21.28
C PRO A 99 -8.83 2.44 21.62
N ILE A 100 -8.91 3.55 20.87
CA ILE A 100 -8.15 4.79 21.16
C ILE A 100 -9.07 5.91 21.69
N VAL A 101 -10.38 5.71 21.64
CA VAL A 101 -11.38 6.68 22.15
C VAL A 101 -12.04 6.21 23.45
N TYR A 102 -11.61 5.06 24.00
CA TYR A 102 -11.91 4.62 25.37
C TYR A 102 -10.64 4.15 26.08
#